data_AF-A0A3D1E0Z3-F1
#
_entry.id   AF-A0A3D1E0Z3-F1
#
_cell.length_a   1.000
_cell.length_b   1.000
_cell.length_c   1.000
_cell.angle_alpha   90.00
_cell.angle_beta   90.00
_cell.angle_gamma   90.00
#
_symmetry.space_group_name_H-M   'P 1'
#
loop_
_entity.id
_entity.type
_entity.pdbx_description
1 polymer ?
#
loop_
_entity_poly.entity_id
_entity_poly.type
_entity_poly.pdbx_seq_one_letter_code
_entity_poly.pdbx_strand_id
1 'polypeptide(L)'
;MSWRAPVGKRRGAIDWIELIFKDHGFLRLAWHNQHQIADGVWRSNQPGPGRIARLADNGIKSIVNLRGPRDDGGWQLEAEACQKAGITLFDFTARSRAAPSKAMLHAAKSLFAEIEKPVLMHCKSGADRAGLMAALYLLVAENQPVSVALRQLAWKYGHVKAAKTGLLDAFFAAYLPYEKEGMAFYHWVDEIYDPEQLAAEFQAQGWAVRLTDTILRRE
;
A
#
# COMPACT_ATOMS: atom_id res chain seq x y z
N MET A 1 3.43 -5.73 18.46
CA MET A 1 2.78 -4.40 18.40
C MET A 1 1.36 -4.66 17.94
N SER A 2 0.34 -4.14 18.63
CA SER A 2 -1.03 -4.27 18.14
C SER A 2 -1.28 -3.22 17.06
N TRP A 3 -1.47 -3.64 15.81
CA TRP A 3 -1.89 -2.72 14.73
C TRP A 3 -3.38 -2.44 14.74
N ARG A 4 -4.15 -3.07 15.64
CA ARG A 4 -5.59 -2.81 15.74
C ARG A 4 -5.83 -1.33 15.99
N ALA A 5 -6.62 -0.74 15.10
CA ALA A 5 -6.97 0.67 15.17
C ALA A 5 -7.80 0.94 16.44
N PRO A 6 -7.60 2.09 17.09
CA PRO A 6 -8.45 2.50 18.20
C PRO A 6 -9.88 2.76 17.71
N VAL A 7 -10.82 2.79 18.64
CA VAL A 7 -12.20 3.18 18.35
C VAL A 7 -12.23 4.64 17.89
N GLY A 8 -12.89 4.90 16.76
CA GLY A 8 -13.09 6.24 16.23
C GLY A 8 -13.91 7.13 17.17
N LYS A 9 -13.62 8.43 17.15
CA LYS A 9 -14.33 9.51 17.85
C LYS A 9 -15.04 10.39 16.82
N ARG A 10 -16.16 9.91 16.29
CA ARG A 10 -16.96 10.65 15.29
C ARG A 10 -17.33 12.05 15.80
N ARG A 11 -17.11 13.07 14.97
CA ARG A 11 -17.38 14.50 15.21
C ARG A 11 -18.60 15.03 14.44
N GLY A 12 -19.31 14.14 13.73
CA GLY A 12 -20.57 14.45 13.04
C GLY A 12 -20.37 14.83 11.58
N ALA A 13 -21.02 15.91 11.12
CA ALA A 13 -21.01 16.33 9.72
C ALA A 13 -19.62 16.77 9.23
N ILE A 14 -18.77 17.28 10.14
CA ILE A 14 -17.42 17.71 9.79
C ILE A 14 -16.59 16.56 9.20
N ASP A 15 -16.78 15.33 9.69
CA ASP A 15 -16.02 14.18 9.18
C ASP A 15 -16.36 13.87 7.72
N TRP A 16 -17.63 14.04 7.36
CA TRP A 16 -18.08 13.90 5.97
C TRP A 16 -17.53 15.02 5.09
N ILE A 17 -17.50 16.26 5.58
CA ILE A 17 -16.91 17.39 4.85
C ILE A 17 -15.42 17.13 4.59
N GLU A 18 -14.68 16.65 5.59
CA GLU A 18 -13.27 16.31 5.43
C GLU A 18 -13.06 15.16 4.45
N LEU A 19 -13.84 14.09 4.54
CA LEU A 19 -13.75 12.97 3.62
C LEU A 19 -14.03 13.41 2.18
N ILE A 20 -15.15 14.10 1.96
CA ILE A 20 -15.62 14.45 0.61
C ILE A 20 -14.76 15.54 0.00
N PHE A 21 -14.55 16.66 0.70
CA PHE A 21 -13.92 17.84 0.11
C PHE A 21 -12.42 17.89 0.36
N LYS A 22 -11.93 17.68 1.59
CA LYS A 22 -10.48 17.73 1.86
C LYS A 22 -9.76 16.51 1.26
N ASP A 23 -10.32 15.32 1.45
CA ASP A 23 -9.70 14.08 0.97
C ASP A 23 -10.16 13.66 -0.43
N HIS A 24 -11.03 14.44 -1.07
CA HIS A 24 -11.56 14.18 -2.42
C HIS A 24 -12.31 12.84 -2.50
N GLY A 25 -13.05 12.51 -1.44
CA GLY A 25 -13.82 11.28 -1.31
C GLY A 25 -14.83 11.04 -2.41
N PHE A 26 -15.34 12.11 -3.03
CA PHE A 26 -16.28 12.01 -4.16
C PHE A 26 -15.73 11.19 -5.34
N LEU A 27 -14.42 11.26 -5.61
CA LEU A 27 -13.78 10.46 -6.67
C LEU A 27 -13.88 8.95 -6.42
N ARG A 28 -14.04 8.55 -5.15
CA ARG A 28 -14.09 7.15 -4.72
C ARG A 28 -15.51 6.60 -4.64
N LEU A 29 -16.53 7.40 -4.96
CA LEU A 29 -17.91 6.92 -5.03
C LEU A 29 -18.11 6.00 -6.24
N ALA A 30 -17.56 6.38 -7.40
CA ALA A 30 -17.72 5.66 -8.66
C ALA A 30 -16.55 4.72 -9.01
N TRP A 31 -15.33 5.02 -8.55
CA TRP A 31 -14.14 4.20 -8.82
C TRP A 31 -13.58 3.65 -7.50
N HIS A 32 -13.44 2.33 -7.38
CA HIS A 32 -13.00 1.68 -6.13
C HIS A 32 -11.57 1.14 -6.19
N ASN A 33 -11.00 0.98 -7.39
CA ASN A 33 -9.70 0.33 -7.61
C ASN A 33 -9.58 -1.03 -6.86
N GLN A 34 -10.70 -1.76 -6.74
CA GLN A 34 -10.79 -2.97 -5.93
C GLN A 34 -10.41 -4.20 -6.76
N HIS A 35 -9.41 -4.94 -6.30
CA HIS A 35 -8.93 -6.13 -6.98
C HIS A 35 -8.54 -7.21 -5.98
N GLN A 36 -8.89 -8.47 -6.29
CA GLN A 36 -8.37 -9.61 -5.55
C GLN A 36 -6.93 -9.88 -6.02
N ILE A 37 -6.02 -10.09 -5.08
CA ILE A 37 -4.60 -10.38 -5.37
C ILE A 37 -4.22 -11.81 -5.04
N ALA A 38 -4.88 -12.41 -4.04
CA ALA A 38 -4.76 -13.81 -3.66
C ALA A 38 -6.11 -14.27 -3.07
N ASP A 39 -6.25 -15.56 -2.78
CA ASP A 39 -7.52 -16.07 -2.23
C ASP A 39 -7.86 -15.36 -0.89
N GLY A 40 -9.06 -14.78 -0.83
CA GLY A 40 -9.50 -13.94 0.29
C GLY A 40 -8.74 -12.62 0.50
N VAL A 41 -7.80 -12.22 -0.36
CA VAL A 41 -6.97 -11.02 -0.14
C VAL A 41 -7.20 -9.99 -1.23
N TRP A 42 -7.58 -8.79 -0.81
CA TRP A 42 -7.99 -7.71 -1.70
C TRP A 42 -7.16 -6.46 -1.48
N ARG A 43 -7.04 -5.65 -2.54
CA ARG A 43 -6.53 -4.28 -2.49
C ARG A 43 -7.59 -3.30 -2.99
N SER A 44 -7.63 -2.08 -2.46
CA SER A 44 -8.46 -1.01 -3.01
C SER A 44 -8.04 0.41 -2.64
N ASN A 45 -8.80 1.40 -3.13
CA ASN A 45 -8.85 2.72 -2.50
C ASN A 45 -9.62 2.69 -1.17
N GLN A 46 -9.57 3.78 -0.39
CA GLN A 46 -10.25 3.84 0.91
C GLN A 46 -11.76 3.70 0.74
N PRO A 47 -12.40 2.69 1.34
CA PRO A 47 -13.84 2.54 1.31
C PRO A 47 -14.52 3.59 2.21
N GLY A 48 -15.64 4.15 1.75
CA GLY A 48 -16.53 4.91 2.62
C GLY A 48 -17.45 3.99 3.45
N PRO A 49 -18.20 4.53 4.43
CA PRO A 49 -19.04 3.72 5.35
C PRO A 49 -19.99 2.73 4.67
N GLY A 50 -20.72 3.16 3.64
CA GLY A 50 -21.64 2.27 2.92
C GLY A 50 -20.94 1.14 2.17
N ARG A 51 -19.71 1.38 1.69
CA ARG A 51 -18.88 0.34 1.05
C ARG A 51 -18.34 -0.64 2.08
N ILE A 52 -17.98 -0.17 3.29
CA ILE A 52 -17.55 -1.03 4.40
C ILE A 52 -18.67 -2.00 4.81
N ALA A 53 -19.92 -1.53 4.92
CA ALA A 53 -21.06 -2.39 5.19
C ALA A 53 -21.19 -3.50 4.12
N ARG A 54 -21.16 -3.13 2.83
CA ARG A 54 -21.21 -4.11 1.74
C ARG A 54 -20.02 -5.07 1.71
N LEU A 55 -18.83 -4.62 2.13
CA LEU A 55 -17.65 -5.48 2.26
C LEU A 55 -17.86 -6.54 3.36
N ALA A 56 -18.49 -6.16 4.48
CA ALA A 56 -18.86 -7.11 5.53
C ALA A 56 -19.90 -8.12 5.06
N ASP A 57 -20.93 -7.67 4.32
CA ASP A 57 -21.94 -8.56 3.71
C ASP A 57 -21.30 -9.58 2.75
N ASN A 58 -20.22 -9.17 2.06
CA ASN A 58 -19.43 -10.03 1.19
C ASN A 58 -18.38 -10.88 1.93
N GLY A 59 -18.37 -10.86 3.27
CA GLY A 59 -17.54 -11.71 4.11
C GLY A 59 -16.16 -11.17 4.46
N ILE A 60 -15.83 -9.91 4.16
CA ILE A 60 -14.58 -9.29 4.65
C ILE A 60 -14.59 -9.27 6.18
N LYS A 61 -13.50 -9.77 6.79
CA LYS A 61 -13.29 -9.84 8.24
C LYS A 61 -12.37 -8.74 8.74
N SER A 62 -11.42 -8.31 7.91
CA SER A 62 -10.47 -7.27 8.28
C SER A 62 -10.21 -6.25 7.17
N ILE A 63 -9.90 -5.03 7.57
CA ILE A 63 -9.45 -3.94 6.70
C ILE A 63 -8.11 -3.43 7.21
N VAL A 64 -7.15 -3.21 6.31
CA VAL A 64 -5.84 -2.63 6.64
C VAL A 64 -5.72 -1.25 6.00
N ASN A 65 -5.68 -0.22 6.85
CA ASN A 65 -5.39 1.15 6.46
C ASN A 65 -3.88 1.38 6.36
N LEU A 66 -3.38 1.43 5.12
CA LEU A 66 -1.96 1.64 4.82
C LEU A 66 -1.53 3.10 4.91
N ARG A 67 -2.45 4.01 5.28
CA ARG A 67 -2.12 5.42 5.51
C ARG A 67 -1.56 5.65 6.92
N GLY A 68 -1.52 4.61 7.76
CA GLY A 68 -1.20 4.70 9.18
C GLY A 68 -2.33 5.30 10.01
N PRO A 69 -2.15 5.42 11.33
CA PRO A 69 -3.10 6.08 12.22
C PRO A 69 -3.39 7.52 11.76
N ARG A 70 -4.66 7.94 11.81
CA ARG A 70 -5.09 9.30 11.43
C ARG A 70 -6.19 9.78 12.36
N ASP A 71 -6.40 11.09 12.38
CA ASP A 71 -7.49 11.73 13.13
C ASP A 71 -8.33 12.66 12.22
N ASP A 72 -8.44 12.29 10.94
CA ASP A 72 -9.27 13.01 9.97
C ASP A 72 -10.63 12.32 9.80
N GLY A 73 -11.58 13.07 9.24
CA GLY A 73 -12.94 12.57 9.04
C GLY A 73 -13.05 11.29 8.23
N GLY A 74 -12.16 11.08 7.26
CA GLY A 74 -12.15 9.85 6.47
C GLY A 74 -11.82 8.63 7.32
N TRP A 75 -10.82 8.74 8.19
CA TRP A 75 -10.47 7.68 9.14
C TRP A 75 -11.54 7.50 10.22
N GLN A 76 -12.10 8.58 10.76
CA GLN A 76 -13.15 8.50 11.78
C GLN A 76 -14.39 7.74 11.27
N LEU A 77 -14.81 8.02 10.03
CA LEU A 77 -15.92 7.35 9.37
C LEU A 77 -15.62 5.87 9.07
N GLU A 78 -14.38 5.56 8.68
CA GLU A 78 -13.93 4.20 8.43
C GLU A 78 -13.89 3.36 9.71
N ALA A 79 -13.30 3.89 10.79
CA ALA A 79 -13.23 3.22 12.09
C ALA A 79 -14.64 2.93 12.65
N GLU A 80 -15.54 3.92 12.62
CA GLU A 80 -16.93 3.74 13.04
C GLU A 80 -17.65 2.67 12.20
N ALA A 81 -17.50 2.71 10.88
CA ALA A 81 -18.16 1.77 9.99
C ALA A 81 -17.65 0.34 10.17
N CYS A 82 -16.33 0.17 10.36
CA CYS A 82 -15.74 -1.14 10.64
C CYS A 82 -16.28 -1.71 11.96
N GLN A 83 -16.33 -0.89 13.02
CA GLN A 83 -16.88 -1.29 14.31
C GLN A 83 -18.34 -1.74 14.19
N LYS A 84 -19.18 -0.98 13.49
CA LYS A 84 -20.61 -1.32 13.27
C LYS A 84 -20.78 -2.61 12.47
N ALA A 85 -19.89 -2.85 11.51
CA ALA A 85 -19.95 -4.00 10.62
C ALA A 85 -19.24 -5.25 11.17
N GLY A 86 -18.62 -5.17 12.36
CA GLY A 86 -17.84 -6.27 12.94
C GLY A 86 -16.54 -6.58 12.19
N ILE A 87 -16.02 -5.60 11.44
CA ILE A 87 -14.74 -5.72 10.73
C ILE A 87 -13.62 -5.22 11.65
N THR A 88 -12.53 -6.00 11.75
CA THR A 88 -11.32 -5.54 12.45
C THR A 88 -10.54 -4.57 11.57
N LEU A 89 -10.38 -3.32 12.03
CA LEU A 89 -9.54 -2.33 11.36
C LEU A 89 -8.11 -2.38 11.90
N PHE A 90 -7.13 -2.44 11.00
CA PHE A 90 -5.71 -2.36 11.31
C PHE A 90 -5.10 -1.09 10.72
N ASP A 91 -4.39 -0.30 11.53
CA ASP A 91 -3.62 0.86 11.08
C ASP A 91 -2.15 0.48 10.89
N PHE A 92 -1.68 0.55 9.64
CA PHE A 92 -0.30 0.24 9.28
C PHE A 92 0.28 1.35 8.41
N THR A 93 1.47 1.86 8.75
CA THR A 93 2.07 2.96 7.98
C THR A 93 2.97 2.43 6.87
N ALA A 94 2.49 2.47 5.63
CA ALA A 94 3.32 2.27 4.44
C ALA A 94 3.66 3.63 3.78
N ARG A 95 4.87 3.75 3.21
CA ARG A 95 5.30 4.94 2.45
C ARG A 95 5.51 4.55 0.99
N SER A 96 5.01 5.38 0.07
CA SER A 96 5.14 5.13 -1.38
C SER A 96 6.14 6.03 -2.10
N ARG A 97 6.77 6.98 -1.38
CA ARG A 97 7.73 7.95 -1.93
C ARG A 97 9.06 7.92 -1.21
N ALA A 98 9.33 6.82 -0.52
CA ALA A 98 10.56 6.54 0.22
C ALA A 98 10.84 5.04 0.11
N ALA A 99 12.10 4.66 0.16
CA ALA A 99 12.50 3.27 0.14
C ALA A 99 11.90 2.56 1.39
N PRO A 100 11.35 1.35 1.25
CA PRO A 100 10.89 0.56 2.39
C PRO A 100 11.99 0.41 3.45
N SER A 101 11.75 0.79 4.70
CA SER A 101 12.73 0.51 5.76
C SER A 101 12.69 -0.96 6.15
N LYS A 102 13.83 -1.53 6.58
CA LYS A 102 13.89 -2.91 7.09
C LYS A 102 12.85 -3.15 8.20
N ALA A 103 12.73 -2.20 9.12
CA ALA A 103 11.73 -2.25 10.19
C ALA A 103 10.28 -2.33 9.67
N MET A 104 9.93 -1.58 8.61
CA MET A 104 8.60 -1.66 8.01
C MET A 104 8.39 -2.99 7.29
N LEU A 105 9.40 -3.53 6.61
CA LEU A 105 9.34 -4.84 5.93
C LEU A 105 9.11 -5.99 6.92
N HIS A 106 9.80 -5.98 8.06
CA HIS A 106 9.57 -6.95 9.14
C HIS A 106 8.21 -6.74 9.83
N ALA A 107 7.78 -5.49 10.03
CA ALA A 107 6.45 -5.21 10.54
C ALA A 107 5.34 -5.70 9.58
N ALA A 108 5.54 -5.57 8.27
CA ALA A 108 4.62 -6.09 7.27
C ALA A 108 4.50 -7.63 7.32
N LYS A 109 5.63 -8.34 7.49
CA LYS A 109 5.65 -9.80 7.71
C LYS A 109 4.73 -10.20 8.85
N SER A 110 4.92 -9.54 9.99
CA SER A 110 4.20 -9.82 11.22
C SER A 110 2.73 -9.42 11.11
N LEU A 111 2.40 -8.32 10.42
CA LEU A 111 1.03 -7.94 10.11
C LEU A 111 0.33 -9.03 9.28
N PHE A 112 0.99 -9.55 8.24
CA PHE A 112 0.40 -10.58 7.38
C PHE A 112 0.07 -11.88 8.13
N ALA A 113 0.82 -12.19 9.18
CA ALA A 113 0.55 -13.32 10.06
C ALA A 113 -0.61 -13.06 11.06
N GLU A 114 -0.93 -11.79 11.34
CA GLU A 114 -1.97 -11.39 12.31
C GLU A 114 -3.35 -11.17 11.66
N ILE A 115 -3.40 -10.72 10.40
CA ILE A 115 -4.65 -10.36 9.73
C ILE A 115 -5.54 -11.58 9.42
N GLU A 116 -6.82 -11.47 9.75
CA GLU A 116 -7.83 -12.48 9.42
C GLU A 116 -8.37 -12.28 8.00
N LYS A 117 -8.35 -13.33 7.17
CA LYS A 117 -8.94 -13.34 5.84
C LYS A 117 -10.45 -13.69 5.90
N PRO A 118 -11.29 -13.23 4.96
CA PRO A 118 -10.95 -12.32 3.87
C PRO A 118 -10.60 -10.89 4.32
N VAL A 119 -9.57 -10.31 3.72
CA VAL A 119 -8.98 -9.02 4.10
C VAL A 119 -8.93 -8.04 2.93
N LEU A 120 -9.14 -6.75 3.20
CA LEU A 120 -8.95 -5.66 2.25
C LEU A 120 -7.89 -4.67 2.72
N MET A 121 -6.80 -4.55 1.96
CA MET A 121 -5.79 -3.52 2.17
C MET A 121 -6.08 -2.28 1.33
N HIS A 122 -6.04 -1.09 1.91
CA HIS A 122 -6.26 0.14 1.16
C HIS A 122 -5.27 1.24 1.49
N CYS A 123 -5.20 2.22 0.59
CA CYS A 123 -4.60 3.51 0.88
C CYS A 123 -5.58 4.62 0.47
N LYS A 124 -5.11 5.79 0.01
CA LYS A 124 -6.01 6.83 -0.51
C LYS A 124 -6.67 6.40 -1.83
N SER A 125 -5.87 6.16 -2.87
CA SER A 125 -6.32 5.80 -4.23
C SER A 125 -6.20 4.32 -4.58
N GLY A 126 -5.60 3.51 -3.71
CA GLY A 126 -5.34 2.08 -3.99
C GLY A 126 -4.19 1.81 -4.96
N ALA A 127 -3.44 2.84 -5.36
CA ALA A 127 -2.31 2.74 -6.28
C ALA A 127 -1.03 2.30 -5.56
N ASP A 128 -0.26 3.24 -5.00
CA ASP A 128 1.14 2.95 -4.65
C ASP A 128 1.32 2.20 -3.33
N ARG A 129 0.80 2.71 -2.21
CA ARG A 129 0.95 2.04 -0.89
C ARG A 129 0.26 0.67 -0.86
N ALA A 130 -0.92 0.60 -1.46
CA ALA A 130 -1.63 -0.67 -1.62
C ALA A 130 -0.92 -1.59 -2.61
N GLY A 131 -0.27 -1.05 -3.66
CA GLY A 131 0.57 -1.82 -4.58
C GLY A 131 1.81 -2.40 -3.91
N LEU A 132 2.52 -1.60 -3.12
CA LEU A 132 3.67 -2.05 -2.32
C LEU A 132 3.27 -3.20 -1.40
N MET A 133 2.22 -3.02 -0.61
CA MET A 133 1.79 -4.05 0.35
C MET A 133 1.17 -5.26 -0.32
N ALA A 134 0.48 -5.10 -1.46
CA ALA A 134 0.02 -6.23 -2.27
C ALA A 134 1.19 -7.04 -2.84
N ALA A 135 2.23 -6.37 -3.35
CA ALA A 135 3.45 -7.02 -3.84
C ALA A 135 4.17 -7.75 -2.71
N LEU A 136 4.37 -7.10 -1.55
CA LEU A 136 4.97 -7.72 -0.37
C LEU A 136 4.15 -8.91 0.11
N TYR A 137 2.83 -8.81 0.14
CA TYR A 137 1.96 -9.92 0.54
C TYR A 137 2.14 -11.14 -0.36
N LEU A 138 2.15 -10.94 -1.70
CA LEU A 138 2.39 -12.02 -2.65
C LEU A 138 3.78 -12.64 -2.47
N LEU A 139 4.80 -11.82 -2.29
CA LEU A 139 6.18 -12.28 -2.15
C LEU A 139 6.41 -13.03 -0.84
N VAL A 140 5.85 -12.54 0.27
CA VAL A 140 6.18 -12.99 1.63
C VAL A 140 5.18 -14.02 2.16
N ALA A 141 3.87 -13.78 2.01
CA ALA A 141 2.85 -14.66 2.55
C ALA A 141 2.47 -15.78 1.57
N GLU A 142 2.47 -15.47 0.27
CA GLU A 142 2.09 -16.43 -0.79
C GLU A 142 3.30 -17.04 -1.52
N ASN A 143 4.53 -16.69 -1.11
CA ASN A 143 5.81 -17.15 -1.67
C ASN A 143 5.88 -17.06 -3.21
N GLN A 144 5.25 -16.03 -3.78
CA GLN A 144 5.25 -15.82 -5.22
C GLN A 144 6.58 -15.19 -5.67
N PRO A 145 7.08 -15.51 -6.88
CA PRO A 145 8.26 -14.86 -7.42
C PRO A 145 8.13 -13.34 -7.46
N VAL A 146 9.23 -12.60 -7.27
CA VAL A 146 9.24 -11.13 -7.29
C VAL A 146 8.69 -10.58 -8.60
N SER A 147 8.90 -11.30 -9.71
CA SER A 147 8.35 -10.95 -11.03
C SER A 147 6.82 -10.97 -11.10
N VAL A 148 6.15 -11.78 -10.27
CA VAL A 148 4.69 -11.81 -10.10
C VAL A 148 4.26 -10.67 -9.18
N ALA A 149 4.94 -10.51 -8.05
CA ALA A 149 4.67 -9.44 -7.08
C ALA A 149 4.76 -8.04 -7.71
N LEU A 150 5.77 -7.79 -8.55
CA LEU A 150 5.98 -6.54 -9.28
C LEU A 150 4.78 -6.10 -10.12
N ARG A 151 3.94 -7.03 -10.58
CA ARG A 151 2.74 -6.69 -11.37
C ARG A 151 1.69 -5.92 -10.55
N GLN A 152 1.81 -5.89 -9.23
CA GLN A 152 0.98 -5.06 -8.35
C GLN A 152 1.36 -3.56 -8.40
N LEU A 153 2.50 -3.22 -8.98
CA LEU A 153 2.90 -1.85 -9.29
C LEU A 153 2.71 -1.63 -10.80
N ALA A 154 1.47 -1.31 -11.21
CA ALA A 154 1.12 -1.19 -12.62
C ALA A 154 0.16 -0.05 -12.90
N TRP A 155 0.21 0.48 -14.13
CA TRP A 155 -0.65 1.57 -14.59
C TRP A 155 -2.15 1.28 -14.43
N LYS A 156 -2.57 0.02 -14.62
CA LYS A 156 -3.97 -0.40 -14.40
C LYS A 156 -4.49 -0.16 -12.97
N TYR A 157 -3.59 -0.03 -12.00
CA TYR A 157 -3.91 0.32 -10.61
C TYR A 157 -3.69 1.81 -10.30
N GLY A 158 -3.34 2.63 -11.28
CA GLY A 158 -2.99 4.04 -11.14
C GLY A 158 -1.55 4.30 -10.68
N HIS A 159 -0.68 3.30 -10.73
CA HIS A 159 0.74 3.46 -10.37
C HIS A 159 1.56 4.00 -11.54
N VAL A 160 2.44 4.97 -11.28
CA VAL A 160 3.27 5.63 -12.29
C VAL A 160 4.74 5.50 -11.93
N LYS A 161 5.47 4.65 -12.67
CA LYS A 161 6.90 4.38 -12.44
C LYS A 161 7.79 5.60 -12.66
N ALA A 162 7.43 6.49 -13.59
CA ALA A 162 8.23 7.70 -13.90
C ALA A 162 8.18 8.78 -12.80
N ALA A 163 7.35 8.61 -11.77
CA ALA A 163 7.25 9.54 -10.64
C ALA A 163 8.14 9.10 -9.47
N LYS A 164 8.12 9.84 -8.35
CA LYS A 164 8.81 9.46 -7.10
C LYS A 164 8.44 8.06 -6.58
N THR A 165 7.31 7.53 -7.04
CA THR A 165 6.79 6.19 -6.73
C THR A 165 7.55 5.08 -7.45
N GLY A 166 8.32 5.38 -8.50
CA GLY A 166 9.21 4.42 -9.18
C GLY A 166 10.28 3.81 -8.28
N LEU A 167 10.53 4.42 -7.11
CA LEU A 167 11.40 3.88 -6.08
C LEU A 167 10.90 2.52 -5.57
N LEU A 168 9.59 2.28 -5.62
CA LEU A 168 9.00 0.98 -5.25
C LEU A 168 9.35 -0.10 -6.29
N ASP A 169 9.34 0.22 -7.59
CA ASP A 169 9.81 -0.67 -8.63
C ASP A 169 11.30 -0.98 -8.46
N ALA A 170 12.11 0.05 -8.19
CA ALA A 170 13.55 -0.10 -7.97
C ALA A 170 13.84 -1.03 -6.79
N PHE A 171 13.08 -0.92 -5.69
CA PHE A 171 13.19 -1.81 -4.54
C PHE A 171 13.02 -3.30 -4.89
N PHE A 172 11.94 -3.65 -5.57
CA PHE A 172 11.71 -5.05 -5.97
C PHE A 172 12.68 -5.50 -7.07
N ALA A 173 13.06 -4.61 -7.99
CA ALA A 173 14.04 -4.90 -9.03
C ALA A 173 15.43 -5.19 -8.46
N ALA A 174 15.81 -4.52 -7.36
CA ALA A 174 17.08 -4.75 -6.68
C ALA A 174 17.19 -6.16 -6.07
N TYR A 175 16.07 -6.78 -5.70
CA TYR A 175 16.05 -8.15 -5.18
C TYR A 175 16.06 -9.23 -6.28
N LEU A 176 15.57 -8.91 -7.48
CA LEU A 176 15.42 -9.85 -8.60
C LEU A 176 16.68 -10.68 -8.95
N PRO A 177 17.92 -10.13 -9.01
CA PRO A 177 19.11 -10.95 -9.25
C PRO A 177 19.37 -11.95 -8.12
N TYR A 178 19.16 -11.56 -6.87
CA TYR A 178 19.37 -12.43 -5.69
C TYR A 178 18.33 -13.55 -5.61
N GLU A 179 17.08 -13.28 -5.97
CA GLU A 179 16.05 -14.33 -6.08
C GLU A 179 16.45 -15.40 -7.10
N LYS A 180 17.02 -15.00 -8.25
CA LYS A 180 17.48 -15.95 -9.28
C LYS A 180 18.63 -16.84 -8.81
N GLU A 181 19.45 -16.34 -7.90
CA GLU A 181 20.53 -17.08 -7.25
C GLU A 181 20.04 -17.92 -6.05
N GLY A 182 18.74 -17.89 -5.76
CA GLY A 182 18.11 -18.68 -4.70
C GLY A 182 18.17 -18.04 -3.31
N MET A 183 18.58 -16.78 -3.20
CA MET A 183 18.59 -16.07 -1.91
C MET A 183 17.16 -15.75 -1.48
N ALA A 184 16.82 -16.04 -0.22
CA ALA A 184 15.52 -15.71 0.36
C ALA A 184 15.35 -14.19 0.58
N PHE A 185 14.14 -13.68 0.42
CA PHE A 185 13.85 -12.25 0.49
C PHE A 185 14.30 -11.59 1.79
N TYR A 186 13.97 -12.18 2.95
CA TYR A 186 14.38 -11.58 4.24
C TYR A 186 15.88 -11.69 4.49
N HIS A 187 16.55 -12.71 3.97
CA HIS A 187 18.02 -12.78 4.04
C HIS A 187 18.65 -11.63 3.24
N TRP A 188 18.13 -11.35 2.04
CA TRP A 188 18.54 -10.17 1.26
C TRP A 188 18.22 -8.85 1.99
N VAL A 189 17.02 -8.73 2.60
CA VAL A 189 16.63 -7.54 3.36
C VAL A 189 17.61 -7.27 4.51
N ASP A 190 18.01 -8.31 5.23
CA ASP A 190 18.81 -8.18 6.44
C ASP A 190 20.29 -7.93 6.11
N GLU A 191 20.86 -8.67 5.15
CA GLU A 191 22.30 -8.66 4.89
C GLU A 191 22.74 -7.71 3.77
N ILE A 192 21.90 -7.47 2.76
CA ILE A 192 22.32 -6.81 1.51
C ILE A 192 21.61 -5.48 1.28
N TYR A 193 20.30 -5.44 1.51
CA TYR A 193 19.48 -4.29 1.19
C TYR A 193 19.84 -3.08 2.06
N ASP A 194 20.16 -1.95 1.43
CA ASP A 194 20.31 -0.65 2.07
C ASP A 194 19.26 0.34 1.50
N PRO A 195 18.25 0.76 2.31
CA PRO A 195 17.24 1.72 1.88
C PRO A 195 17.80 3.10 1.49
N GLU A 196 18.87 3.56 2.13
CA GLU A 196 19.47 4.87 1.86
C GLU A 196 20.24 4.83 0.55
N GLN A 197 21.03 3.77 0.35
CA GLN A 197 21.74 3.54 -0.91
C GLN A 197 20.75 3.44 -2.08
N LEU A 198 19.70 2.61 -1.96
CA LEU A 198 18.69 2.47 -3.01
C LEU A 198 18.03 3.82 -3.36
N ALA A 199 17.70 4.61 -2.34
CA ALA A 199 17.10 5.92 -2.54
C ALA A 199 18.05 6.90 -3.25
N ALA A 200 19.33 6.89 -2.90
CA ALA A 200 20.36 7.71 -3.54
C ALA A 200 20.58 7.31 -5.01
N GLU A 201 20.70 6.02 -5.30
CA GLU A 201 20.87 5.49 -6.66
C GLU A 201 19.67 5.83 -7.56
N PHE A 202 18.45 5.64 -7.06
CA PHE A 202 17.23 5.98 -7.79
C PHE A 202 17.15 7.48 -8.12
N GLN A 203 17.52 8.34 -7.17
CA GLN A 203 17.57 9.78 -7.43
C GLN A 203 18.60 10.09 -8.51
N ALA A 204 19.85 9.61 -8.37
CA ALA A 204 20.93 9.87 -9.32
C ALA A 204 20.55 9.46 -10.76
N GLN A 205 19.92 8.30 -10.94
CA GLN A 205 19.40 7.86 -12.24
C GLN A 205 18.34 8.80 -12.80
N GLY A 206 17.41 9.28 -11.97
CA GLY A 206 16.39 10.25 -12.38
C GLY A 206 16.98 11.61 -12.81
N TRP A 207 18.07 12.05 -12.18
CA TRP A 207 18.80 13.25 -12.59
C TRP A 207 19.55 13.03 -13.92
N ALA A 208 20.20 11.88 -14.09
CA ALA A 208 20.90 11.54 -15.32
C ALA A 208 19.97 11.53 -16.54
N VAL A 209 18.80 10.87 -16.43
CA VAL A 209 17.79 10.83 -17.51
C VAL A 209 17.28 12.23 -17.86
N ARG A 210 17.04 13.09 -16.87
CA ARG A 210 16.60 14.48 -17.12
C ARG A 210 17.67 15.32 -17.80
N LEU A 211 18.94 15.13 -17.43
CA LEU A 211 20.06 15.82 -18.06
C LEU A 211 20.22 15.39 -19.52
N THR A 212 20.17 14.08 -19.81
CA THR A 212 20.25 13.57 -21.19
C THR A 212 19.10 14.06 -22.05
N ASP A 213 17.86 14.05 -21.54
CA ASP A 213 16.69 14.54 -22.28
C ASP A 213 16.75 16.05 -22.56
N THR A 214 17.39 16.83 -21.68
CA THR A 214 17.55 18.28 -21.86
C THR A 214 18.65 18.60 -22.89
N ILE A 215 19.70 17.79 -22.95
CA ILE A 215 20.79 17.94 -23.91
C ILE A 215 20.34 17.47 -25.30
N LEU A 216 19.67 16.33 -25.41
CA LEU A 216 19.18 15.77 -26.68
C LEU A 216 18.00 16.56 -27.29
N ARG A 217 17.31 17.41 -26.52
CA ARG A 217 16.30 18.35 -27.03
C ARG A 217 16.87 19.71 -27.47
N ARG A 218 18.19 19.90 -27.34
CA ARG A 218 18.90 21.12 -27.77
C ARG A 218 19.68 20.94 -29.08
N GLU A 219 19.55 19.78 -29.72
CA GLU A 219 19.90 19.54 -31.13
C GLU A 219 18.62 19.33 -31.95
#